data_AF-A0A3B8K6K1-F1
#
_entry.id   AF-A0A3B8K6K1-F1
#
_cell.length_a   1.000
_cell.length_b   1.000
_cell.length_c   1.000
_cell.angle_alpha   90.00
_cell.angle_beta   90.00
_cell.angle_gamma   90.00
#
_symmetry.space_group_name_H-M   'P 1'
#
loop_
_entity.id
_entity.type
_entity.pdbx_description
1 polymer ?
#
loop_
_entity_poly.entity_id
_entity_poly.type
_entity_poly.pdbx_seq_one_letter_code
_entity_poly.pdbx_strand_id
1 'polypeptide(L)' 'MREDIAQSGLSPEGTWYDLRGSGSSEVPVIMIHGVGLDHTMWQPQMPALEEAFCVLRYDMLGH' A
#
# COMPACT_ATOMS: atom_id res chain seq x y z
N MET A 1 -4.43 -20.28 -11.88
CA MET A 1 -3.34 -19.72 -11.07
C MET A 1 -3.54 -18.22 -11.15
N ARG A 2 -4.03 -17.60 -10.07
CA ARG A 2 -4.39 -16.16 -10.05
C ARG A 2 -3.16 -15.40 -9.58
N GLU A 3 -2.88 -14.25 -10.17
CA GLU A 3 -1.60 -13.56 -10.05
C GLU A 3 -1.52 -12.74 -8.76
N ASP A 4 -0.38 -12.83 -8.08
CA ASP A 4 -0.04 -12.00 -6.94
C ASP A 4 0.41 -10.63 -7.44
N ILE A 5 -0.12 -9.56 -6.84
CA ILE A 5 0.27 -8.19 -7.14
C ILE A 5 1.41 -7.79 -6.21
N ALA A 6 2.53 -7.34 -6.78
CA ALA A 6 3.64 -6.76 -6.05
C ALA A 6 4.29 -5.64 -6.88
N GLN A 7 3.89 -4.39 -6.61
CA GLN A 7 4.37 -3.21 -7.33
C GLN A 7 4.62 -2.06 -6.37
N SER A 8 5.78 -1.43 -6.48
CA SER A 8 6.11 -0.20 -5.75
C SER A 8 6.75 0.81 -6.69
N GLY A 9 6.61 2.11 -6.40
CA GLY A 9 7.23 3.16 -7.20
C GLY A 9 6.93 4.56 -6.69
N LEU A 10 7.19 5.55 -7.56
CA LEU A 10 6.81 6.94 -7.35
C LEU A 10 5.68 7.31 -8.33
N SER A 11 4.72 8.11 -7.89
CA SER A 11 3.74 8.76 -8.76
C SER A 11 4.45 9.81 -9.64
N PRO A 12 3.79 10.33 -10.70
CA PRO A 12 4.34 11.42 -11.50
C PRO A 12 4.77 12.65 -10.67
N GLU A 13 4.10 12.87 -9.53
CA GLU A 13 4.38 13.98 -8.62
C GLU A 13 5.35 13.62 -7.48
N GLY A 14 5.99 12.46 -7.56
CA GLY A 14 7.01 12.03 -6.60
C GLY A 14 6.49 11.35 -5.33
N THR A 15 5.20 11.05 -5.26
CA THR A 15 4.61 10.32 -4.12
C THR A 15 5.01 8.85 -4.15
N TRP A 16 5.64 8.36 -3.09
CA TRP A 16 5.92 6.93 -2.95
C TRP A 16 4.64 6.12 -2.74
N TYR A 17 4.56 4.95 -3.38
CA TYR A 17 3.48 3.99 -3.19
C TYR A 17 3.97 2.54 -3.25
N ASP A 18 3.21 1.65 -2.62
CA ASP A 18 3.39 0.19 -2.63
C ASP A 18 2.02 -0.49 -2.65
N LEU A 19 1.84 -1.38 -3.63
CA LEU A 19 0.63 -2.13 -3.93
C LEU A 19 0.94 -3.62 -3.82
N ARG A 20 0.28 -4.31 -2.88
CA ARG A 20 0.54 -5.72 -2.56
C ARG A 20 -0.75 -6.50 -2.34
N GLY A 21 -0.78 -7.77 -2.73
CA GLY A 21 -1.80 -8.72 -2.29
C GLY A 21 -2.34 -9.61 -3.41
N SER A 22 -3.36 -10.40 -3.06
CA SER A 22 -4.01 -11.30 -4.03
C SER A 22 -4.86 -10.52 -5.03
N GLY A 23 -4.74 -10.83 -6.32
CA GLY A 23 -5.52 -10.20 -7.41
C GLY A 23 -7.05 -10.40 -7.35
N SER A 24 -7.59 -10.92 -6.24
CA SER A 24 -9.01 -11.19 -6.01
C SER A 24 -9.79 -10.09 -5.27
N SER A 25 -9.15 -9.02 -4.79
CA SER A 25 -9.88 -7.90 -4.19
C SER A 25 -10.28 -6.88 -5.26
N GLU A 26 -11.55 -6.90 -5.69
CA GLU A 26 -12.12 -5.88 -6.60
C GLU A 26 -12.11 -4.47 -5.99
N VAL A 27 -11.92 -4.35 -4.67
CA VAL A 27 -11.79 -3.09 -3.95
C VAL A 27 -10.55 -3.14 -3.04
N PRO A 28 -9.53 -2.29 -3.26
CA PRO A 28 -8.32 -2.27 -2.42
C PRO A 28 -8.56 -1.62 -1.06
N VAL A 29 -7.80 -2.04 -0.05
CA VAL A 29 -7.68 -1.35 1.24
C VAL A 29 -6.62 -0.26 1.09
N ILE A 30 -7.01 1.00 1.27
CA ILE A 30 -6.08 2.15 1.20
C ILE A 30 -5.67 2.58 2.61
N MET A 31 -4.37 2.66 2.85
CA MET A 31 -3.79 3.08 4.13
C MET A 31 -3.19 4.49 4.01
N ILE A 32 -3.75 5.44 4.78
CA ILE A 32 -3.34 6.84 4.80
C ILE A 32 -2.75 7.15 6.18
N HIS A 33 -1.49 7.59 6.23
CA HIS A 33 -0.81 7.92 7.49
C HIS A 33 -1.26 9.26 8.08
N GLY A 34 -0.92 9.50 9.35
CA GLY A 34 -1.15 10.78 10.04
C GLY A 34 -0.04 11.82 9.81
N VAL A 35 -0.25 13.04 10.29
CA VAL A 35 0.75 14.14 10.22
C VAL A 35 2.02 13.76 10.98
N GLY A 36 3.19 13.99 10.37
CA GLY A 36 4.49 13.69 11.01
C GLY A 36 4.89 12.21 10.97
N LEU A 37 4.15 11.38 10.23
CA LEU A 37 4.43 9.97 9.99
C LEU A 37 4.67 9.73 8.49
N ASP A 38 5.01 8.49 8.15
CA ASP A 38 5.14 7.99 6.78
C ASP A 38 4.51 6.58 6.66
N HIS A 39 4.56 6.00 5.46
CA HIS A 39 4.05 4.67 5.16
C HIS A 39 4.62 3.53 6.04
N THR A 40 5.77 3.72 6.68
CA THR A 40 6.43 2.71 7.51
C THR A 40 5.67 2.44 8.80
N MET A 41 4.83 3.36 9.26
CA MET A 41 3.99 3.17 10.46
C MET A 41 3.10 1.91 10.39
N TRP A 42 2.81 1.45 9.16
CA TRP A 42 1.94 0.32 8.88
C TRP A 42 2.65 -1.04 8.81
N GLN A 43 3.99 -1.08 8.93
CA GLN A 43 4.76 -2.32 8.88
C GLN A 43 4.20 -3.45 9.78
N PRO A 44 3.77 -3.18 11.03
CA PRO A 44 3.21 -4.22 11.89
C PRO A 44 1.91 -4.86 11.38
N GLN A 45 1.12 -4.14 10.57
CA GLN A 45 -0.19 -4.58 10.07
C GLN A 45 -0.09 -5.30 8.73
N MET A 46 0.96 -5.04 7.94
CA MET A 46 1.09 -5.56 6.56
C MET A 46 0.97 -7.09 6.45
N PRO A 47 1.60 -7.92 7.31
CA PRO A 47 1.55 -9.37 7.14
C PRO A 47 0.12 -9.94 7.16
N ALA A 48 -0.76 -9.38 8.00
CA ALA A 48 -2.14 -9.83 8.11
C ALA A 48 -3.04 -9.27 7.00
N LEU A 49 -2.77 -8.05 6.53
CA LEU A 49 -3.61 -7.38 5.54
C LEU A 49 -3.31 -7.87 4.12
N GLU A 50 -2.04 -8.09 3.77
CA GLU A 50 -1.64 -8.56 2.45
C GLU A 50 -2.07 -10.02 2.17
N GLU A 51 -2.28 -10.82 3.22
CA GLU A 51 -2.84 -12.18 3.10
C GLU A 51 -4.30 -12.15 2.62
N ALA A 52 -5.07 -11.17 3.07
CA ALA A 52 -6.52 -11.11 2.87
C ALA A 52 -6.97 -10.11 1.81
N PHE A 53 -6.19 -9.07 1.54
CA PHE A 53 -6.59 -7.92 0.73
C PHE A 53 -5.51 -7.49 -0.26
N CYS A 54 -5.94 -6.78 -1.30
CA CYS A 54 -5.05 -5.91 -2.06
C CYS A 54 -4.90 -4.58 -1.28
N VAL A 55 -3.69 -4.28 -0.83
CA VAL A 55 -3.39 -3.15 0.05
C VAL A 55 -2.55 -2.11 -0.71
N LEU A 56 -2.97 -0.86 -0.64
CA LEU A 56 -2.22 0.31 -1.13
C LEU A 56 -1.86 1.20 0.05
N ARG A 57 -0.58 1.50 0.22
CA ARG A 57 -0.08 2.54 1.13
C ARG A 57 0.80 3.53 0.37
N TYR A 58 0.78 4.78 0.77
CA TYR A 58 1.53 5.85 0.12
C TYR A 58 1.89 6.98 1.09
N ASP A 59 2.89 7.78 0.74
CA ASP A 59 3.27 8.99 1.47
C ASP A 59 2.52 10.21 0.90
N MET A 60 1.92 11.03 1.76
CA MET A 60 1.25 12.25 1.32
C MET A 60 2.27 13.27 0.80
N LEU A 61 1.92 13.99 -0.28
CA LEU A 61 2.79 14.98 -0.93
C LEU A 61 3.29 16.04 0.08
N GLY A 62 4.61 16.25 0.14
CA GLY A 62 5.25 17.19 1.09
C GLY A 62 5.82 16.53 2.35
N HIS A 63 5.78 15.20 2.44
CA HIS A 63 6.52 14.38 3.41
C HIS A 63 7.63 13.57 2.74
#